data_AF-A0A8J5FJZ9-F1
#
_entry.id   AF-A0A8J5FJZ9-F1
#
_cell.length_a   1.000
_cell.length_b   1.000
_cell.length_c   1.000
_cell.angle_alpha   90.00
_cell.angle_beta   90.00
_cell.angle_gamma   90.00
#
_symmetry.space_group_name_H-M   'P 1'
#
loop_
_entity.id
_entity.type
_entity.pdbx_description
1 polymer ?
#
loop_
_entity_poly.entity_id
_entity_poly.type
_entity_poly.pdbx_seq_one_letter_code
_entity_poly.pdbx_strand_id
1 'polypeptide(L)'
;MGSEPEVMRDKAAMRLWSRSRRSQGKTVALVPTMGFLHDGHLALIRTAHPLADLTVVSIYVNPGQFAPSEDFSTYPSDLTGDLKKLADLGIVHAVFCPSNLYDYEGGFSEMSTADRVSSAVSCIEAEDDGSGHETWIRVEKLERGLCGKSRPVFFRGVATVVAKLFNIVEPDVAIFGKKDYQQWRVICRMVRDLDYAIKIVGSEIVRESDGLAMSSRNVRLSPEERVKALSIYNSMSKAKYTALHEQTTCQEIKDIVIQMVDKAGGRIDCVEMKMTPTVPRPEPPAFHIVVLTYFLMFNFLQFCIPSSGCVQILFFSTILLLQRTDPGTSFSVLGFVQAHYGSTDSSASAPSSIILHLQQQCKLVKLLLVEALRSDYVVEQESLVAVEDIRTPVVICVAAWFGKVRLIDNMEINPCGI
;
A
#
# COMPACT_ATOMS: atom_id res chain seq x y z
N MET A 1 11.30 -26.01 -18.70
CA MET A 1 12.37 -25.41 -17.88
C MET A 1 12.19 -23.91 -17.97
N GLY A 2 11.90 -23.24 -16.85
CA GLY A 2 11.89 -21.78 -16.84
C GLY A 2 13.30 -21.25 -17.08
N SER A 3 13.42 -20.09 -17.73
CA SER A 3 14.70 -19.40 -17.85
C SER A 3 15.18 -18.95 -16.48
N GLU A 4 16.49 -19.01 -16.23
CA GLU A 4 17.08 -18.40 -15.03
C GLU A 4 16.77 -16.89 -15.00
N PRO A 5 16.49 -16.32 -13.81
CA PRO A 5 16.19 -14.90 -13.71
C PRO A 5 17.44 -14.05 -13.92
N GLU A 6 17.29 -12.89 -14.56
CA GLU A 6 18.37 -11.91 -14.72
C GLU A 6 18.71 -11.28 -13.35
N VAL A 7 19.95 -11.45 -12.87
CA VAL A 7 20.39 -10.92 -11.56
C VAL A 7 21.08 -9.56 -11.73
N MET A 8 20.52 -8.53 -11.11
CA MET A 8 21.02 -7.15 -11.14
C MET A 8 21.45 -6.69 -9.76
N ARG A 9 22.69 -6.18 -9.65
CA ARG A 9 23.25 -5.67 -8.39
C ARG A 9 23.30 -4.14 -8.32
N ASP A 10 23.15 -3.47 -9.46
CA ASP A 10 23.25 -2.03 -9.56
C ASP A 10 21.88 -1.37 -9.83
N LYS A 11 21.70 -0.16 -9.30
CA LYS A 11 20.46 0.62 -9.42
C LYS A 11 20.20 1.02 -10.88
N ALA A 12 21.23 1.42 -11.63
CA ALA A 12 21.09 1.81 -13.03
C ALA A 12 20.79 0.60 -13.91
N ALA A 13 21.41 -0.56 -13.65
CA ALA A 13 21.07 -1.80 -14.35
C ALA A 13 19.60 -2.20 -14.17
N MET A 14 19.08 -2.15 -12.93
CA MET A 14 17.67 -2.46 -12.65
C MET A 14 16.71 -1.48 -13.32
N ARG A 15 17.02 -0.17 -13.30
CA ARG A 15 16.22 0.85 -13.99
C ARG A 15 16.22 0.67 -15.50
N LEU A 16 17.38 0.36 -16.09
CA LEU A 16 17.50 0.12 -17.52
C LEU A 16 16.66 -1.10 -17.92
N TRP A 17 16.75 -2.17 -17.13
CA TRP A 17 15.95 -3.37 -17.34
C TRP A 17 14.46 -3.04 -17.28
N SER A 18 13.96 -2.43 -16.20
CA SER A 18 12.52 -2.18 -16.04
C SER A 18 11.99 -1.25 -17.12
N ARG A 19 12.67 -0.14 -17.40
CA ARG A 19 12.24 0.83 -18.43
C ARG A 19 12.26 0.26 -19.83
N SER A 20 13.23 -0.61 -20.15
CA SER A 20 13.28 -1.32 -21.43
C SER A 20 12.10 -2.28 -21.59
N ARG A 21 11.69 -2.97 -20.52
CA ARG A 21 10.51 -3.85 -20.56
C ARG A 21 9.20 -3.05 -20.63
N ARG A 22 9.09 -1.96 -19.86
CA ARG A 22 7.93 -1.06 -19.89
C ARG A 22 7.75 -0.40 -21.26
N SER A 23 8.83 -0.01 -21.95
CA SER A 23 8.74 0.56 -23.30
C SER A 23 8.24 -0.45 -24.35
N GLN A 24 8.32 -1.75 -24.05
CA GLN A 24 7.73 -2.84 -24.84
C GLN A 24 6.27 -3.13 -24.44
N GLY A 25 5.66 -2.29 -23.59
CA GLY A 25 4.29 -2.45 -23.10
C GLY A 25 4.12 -3.54 -22.03
N LYS A 26 5.21 -4.03 -21.43
CA LYS A 26 5.16 -5.06 -20.38
C LYS A 26 4.91 -4.46 -19.01
N THR A 27 4.02 -5.11 -18.26
CA THR A 27 3.76 -4.80 -16.85
C THR A 27 4.72 -5.53 -15.92
N VAL A 28 5.04 -4.94 -14.78
CA VAL A 28 6.03 -5.44 -13.82
C VAL A 28 5.42 -5.59 -12.43
N ALA A 29 5.50 -6.80 -11.87
CA ALA A 29 5.22 -7.09 -10.48
C ALA A 29 6.51 -7.10 -9.64
N LEU A 30 6.46 -6.49 -8.45
CA LEU A 30 7.58 -6.50 -7.50
C LEU A 30 7.20 -7.28 -6.22
N VAL A 31 8.10 -8.16 -5.79
CA VAL A 31 8.07 -8.82 -4.47
C VAL A 31 9.30 -8.38 -3.66
N PRO A 32 9.17 -7.41 -2.75
CA PRO A 32 10.28 -7.00 -1.90
C PRO A 32 10.57 -8.02 -0.81
N THR A 33 11.83 -8.46 -0.67
CA THR A 33 12.26 -9.38 0.38
C THR A 33 13.61 -8.98 0.98
N MET A 34 13.92 -9.55 2.16
CA MET A 34 15.25 -9.49 2.76
C MET A 34 16.09 -10.77 2.51
N GLY A 35 15.65 -11.65 1.61
CA GLY A 35 16.29 -12.95 1.38
C GLY A 35 15.99 -13.99 2.47
N PHE A 36 16.79 -15.06 2.46
CA PHE A 36 16.56 -16.29 3.23
C PHE A 36 15.13 -16.83 3.00
N LEU A 37 14.84 -17.07 1.73
CA LEU A 37 13.52 -17.36 1.20
C LEU A 37 12.99 -18.70 1.70
N HIS A 38 11.68 -18.74 1.91
CA HIS A 38 10.89 -19.88 2.39
C HIS A 38 9.54 -19.88 1.66
N ASP A 39 8.69 -20.88 1.86
CA ASP A 39 7.46 -21.02 1.05
C ASP A 39 6.50 -19.84 1.17
N GLY A 40 6.49 -19.15 2.32
CA GLY A 40 5.81 -17.85 2.46
C GLY A 40 6.23 -16.82 1.40
N HIS A 41 7.52 -16.67 1.12
CA HIS A 41 8.01 -15.79 0.06
C HIS A 41 7.64 -16.32 -1.34
N LEU A 42 7.76 -17.63 -1.55
CA LEU A 42 7.39 -18.25 -2.83
C LEU A 42 5.90 -18.10 -3.15
N ALA A 43 5.03 -18.06 -2.12
CA ALA A 43 3.62 -17.76 -2.29
C ALA A 43 3.36 -16.30 -2.71
N LEU A 44 4.16 -15.32 -2.24
CA LEU A 44 4.09 -13.95 -2.74
C LEU A 44 4.39 -13.90 -4.23
N ILE A 45 5.42 -14.63 -4.68
CA ILE A 45 5.83 -14.68 -6.09
C ILE A 45 4.75 -15.36 -6.94
N ARG A 46 4.15 -16.44 -6.45
CA ARG A 46 3.00 -17.09 -7.11
C ARG A 46 1.78 -16.16 -7.20
N THR A 47 1.57 -15.31 -6.20
CA THR A 47 0.52 -14.28 -6.23
C THR A 47 0.85 -13.15 -7.22
N ALA A 48 2.13 -12.79 -7.36
CA ALA A 48 2.61 -11.76 -8.28
C ALA A 48 2.43 -12.14 -9.75
N HIS A 49 2.75 -13.40 -10.09
CA HIS A 49 2.86 -13.86 -11.47
C HIS A 49 1.63 -13.65 -12.36
N PRO A 50 0.38 -13.92 -11.93
CA PRO A 50 -0.79 -13.66 -12.78
C PRO A 50 -1.20 -12.18 -12.85
N LEU A 51 -0.55 -11.28 -12.09
CA LEU A 51 -0.93 -9.88 -12.00
C LEU A 51 -0.11 -8.94 -12.90
N ALA A 52 0.96 -9.45 -13.51
CA ALA A 52 1.82 -8.71 -14.43
C ALA A 52 2.53 -9.66 -15.41
N ASP A 53 3.03 -9.12 -16.53
CA ASP A 53 3.80 -9.91 -17.50
C ASP A 53 5.13 -10.40 -16.92
N LEU A 54 5.76 -9.60 -16.06
CA LEU A 54 7.10 -9.83 -15.55
C LEU A 54 7.12 -9.75 -14.02
N THR A 55 7.90 -10.63 -13.40
CA THR A 55 8.06 -10.69 -11.93
C THR A 55 9.49 -10.37 -11.54
N VAL A 56 9.65 -9.36 -10.69
CA VAL A 56 10.90 -8.94 -10.07
C VAL A 56 10.86 -9.29 -8.58
N VAL A 57 11.92 -9.93 -8.09
CA VAL A 57 12.12 -10.15 -6.64
C VAL A 57 13.30 -9.32 -6.19
N SER A 58 13.13 -8.49 -5.16
CA SER A 58 14.28 -7.83 -4.53
C SER A 58 14.77 -8.64 -3.32
N ILE A 59 16.09 -8.76 -3.17
CA ILE A 59 16.75 -9.36 -2.02
C ILE A 59 17.69 -8.31 -1.43
N TYR A 60 17.28 -7.69 -0.32
CA TYR A 60 18.10 -6.68 0.36
C TYR A 60 17.78 -6.63 1.85
N VAL A 61 18.77 -6.92 2.70
CA VAL A 61 18.66 -6.74 4.15
C VAL A 61 18.88 -5.26 4.45
N ASN A 62 17.78 -4.54 4.65
CA ASN A 62 17.82 -3.09 4.84
C ASN A 62 18.37 -2.71 6.23
N PRO A 63 19.52 -2.05 6.38
CA PRO A 63 20.01 -1.59 7.69
C PRO A 63 19.08 -0.55 8.35
N GLY A 64 18.45 0.33 7.56
CA GLY A 64 17.66 1.46 8.08
C GLY A 64 16.38 1.10 8.83
N GLN A 65 15.99 -0.18 8.84
CA GLN A 65 14.86 -0.69 9.62
C GLN A 65 15.27 -1.46 10.87
N PHE A 66 16.56 -1.62 11.16
CA PHE A 66 17.02 -2.28 12.38
C PHE A 66 17.49 -1.24 13.39
N ALA A 67 17.09 -1.40 14.65
CA ALA A 67 17.72 -0.67 15.75
C ALA A 67 19.12 -1.29 16.07
N PRO A 68 20.05 -0.55 16.69
CA PRO A 68 21.38 -1.06 17.02
C PRO A 68 21.38 -2.34 17.89
N SER A 69 20.34 -2.52 18.71
CA SER A 69 20.13 -3.70 19.57
C SER A 69 19.45 -4.88 18.86
N GLU A 70 19.06 -4.72 17.60
CA GLU A 70 18.36 -5.75 16.83
C GLU A 70 19.30 -6.67 16.04
N ASP A 71 18.70 -7.62 15.33
CA ASP A 71 19.37 -8.77 14.76
C ASP A 71 19.98 -8.54 13.37
N PHE A 72 20.39 -7.31 13.04
CA PHE A 72 20.93 -6.97 11.71
C PHE A 72 22.18 -7.79 11.36
N SER A 73 23.20 -7.78 12.23
CA SER A 73 24.48 -8.48 12.02
C SER A 73 24.37 -9.99 11.97
N THR A 74 23.27 -10.54 12.50
CA THR A 74 23.01 -11.98 12.57
C THR A 74 21.86 -12.41 11.67
N TYR A 75 21.31 -11.51 10.84
CA TYR A 75 20.18 -11.81 9.96
C TYR A 75 20.55 -12.94 9.00
N PRO A 76 19.72 -14.01 8.88
CA PRO A 76 20.10 -15.16 8.07
C PRO A 76 20.19 -14.77 6.60
N SER A 77 21.19 -15.31 5.89
CA SER A 77 21.41 -15.06 4.47
C SER A 77 21.88 -16.34 3.77
N ASP A 78 21.32 -16.61 2.61
CA ASP A 78 21.70 -17.73 1.73
C ASP A 78 21.33 -17.35 0.29
N LEU A 79 22.09 -16.42 -0.30
CA LEU A 79 21.79 -15.89 -1.63
C LEU A 79 21.79 -17.01 -2.69
N THR A 80 22.71 -17.97 -2.57
CA THR A 80 22.79 -19.11 -3.50
C THR A 80 21.53 -19.97 -3.42
N GLY A 81 21.09 -20.35 -2.21
CA GLY A 81 19.86 -21.10 -2.04
C GLY A 81 18.61 -20.31 -2.43
N ASP A 82 18.61 -19.00 -2.24
CA ASP A 82 17.53 -18.11 -2.67
C ASP A 82 17.42 -18.09 -4.20
N LEU A 83 18.51 -17.82 -4.91
CA LEU A 83 18.54 -17.82 -6.38
C LEU A 83 18.11 -19.17 -6.96
N LYS A 84 18.55 -20.28 -6.34
CA LYS A 84 18.11 -21.62 -6.74
C LYS A 84 16.59 -21.78 -6.61
N LYS A 85 15.99 -21.41 -5.46
CA LYS A 85 14.54 -21.48 -5.27
C LYS A 85 13.77 -20.63 -6.28
N LEU A 86 14.29 -19.46 -6.63
CA LEU A 86 13.69 -18.56 -7.62
C LEU A 86 13.76 -19.13 -9.04
N ALA A 87 14.91 -19.72 -9.41
CA ALA A 87 15.09 -20.40 -10.68
C ALA A 87 14.19 -21.65 -10.80
N ASP A 88 14.13 -22.47 -9.74
CA ASP A 88 13.29 -23.67 -9.67
C ASP A 88 11.79 -23.34 -9.83
N LEU A 89 11.37 -22.13 -9.41
CA LEU A 89 9.99 -21.67 -9.56
C LEU A 89 9.64 -21.29 -11.02
N GLY A 90 10.63 -20.87 -11.82
CA GLY A 90 10.50 -20.66 -13.26
C GLY A 90 9.60 -19.51 -13.72
N ILE A 91 9.13 -18.65 -12.81
CA ILE A 91 8.20 -17.52 -13.07
C ILE A 91 8.78 -16.16 -12.64
N VAL A 92 10.06 -16.14 -12.26
CA VAL A 92 10.81 -14.94 -11.89
C VAL A 92 11.66 -14.54 -13.08
N HIS A 93 11.53 -13.29 -13.49
CA HIS A 93 12.21 -12.76 -14.68
C HIS A 93 13.48 -12.00 -14.31
N ALA A 94 13.48 -11.37 -13.13
CA ALA A 94 14.60 -10.61 -12.63
C ALA A 94 14.72 -10.69 -11.11
N VAL A 95 15.96 -10.64 -10.62
CA VAL A 95 16.28 -10.52 -9.20
C VAL A 95 17.12 -9.26 -8.99
N PHE A 96 16.64 -8.35 -8.15
CA PHE A 96 17.38 -7.16 -7.75
C PHE A 96 18.06 -7.40 -6.40
N CYS A 97 19.39 -7.52 -6.40
CA CYS A 97 20.20 -7.81 -5.22
C CYS A 97 21.30 -6.75 -5.04
N PRO A 98 20.94 -5.51 -4.64
CA PRO A 98 21.90 -4.45 -4.45
C PRO A 98 22.84 -4.74 -3.28
N SER A 99 24.11 -4.34 -3.39
CA SER A 99 25.06 -4.37 -2.27
C SER A 99 24.67 -3.39 -1.18
N ASN A 100 24.30 -2.17 -1.56
CA ASN A 100 23.79 -1.16 -0.67
C ASN A 100 22.85 -0.21 -1.43
N LEU A 101 21.70 0.10 -0.84
CA LEU A 101 20.80 1.13 -1.38
C LEU A 101 21.17 2.54 -0.90
N TYR A 102 21.97 2.67 0.15
CA TYR A 102 22.39 3.93 0.77
C TYR A 102 23.74 4.45 0.29
N ASP A 103 24.48 3.70 -0.53
CA ASP A 103 25.70 4.23 -1.15
C ASP A 103 25.32 5.29 -2.21
N TYR A 104 25.84 6.49 -2.01
CA TYR A 104 25.90 7.58 -2.98
C TYR A 104 27.38 7.72 -3.34
N GLU A 105 27.74 7.54 -4.62
CA GLU A 105 29.15 7.48 -5.02
C GLU A 105 29.93 8.71 -4.54
N GLY A 106 30.98 8.46 -3.73
CA GLY A 106 31.87 9.49 -3.16
C GLY A 106 32.52 9.13 -1.81
N GLY A 107 32.04 8.12 -1.08
CA GLY A 107 32.53 7.78 0.26
C GLY A 107 32.95 6.32 0.44
N PHE A 108 34.27 6.13 0.52
CA PHE A 108 35.03 4.99 1.08
C PHE A 108 35.27 3.72 0.25
N SER A 109 36.58 3.48 0.12
CA SER A 109 37.32 2.41 -0.52
C SER A 109 37.00 1.00 0.01
N GLU A 110 37.40 0.01 -0.79
CA GLU A 110 37.43 -1.43 -0.48
C GLU A 110 37.72 -1.74 1.00
N MET A 111 36.66 -2.06 1.76
CA MET A 111 36.76 -2.48 3.15
C MET A 111 36.08 -3.84 3.38
N SER A 112 36.64 -4.60 4.32
CA SER A 112 36.31 -5.99 4.66
C SER A 112 34.85 -6.17 5.10
N THR A 113 34.32 -7.39 4.96
CA THR A 113 32.93 -7.74 5.31
C THR A 113 32.56 -7.52 6.77
N ALA A 114 33.52 -7.50 7.71
CA ALA A 114 33.26 -7.25 9.12
C ALA A 114 33.04 -5.75 9.42
N ASP A 115 33.78 -4.87 8.74
CA ASP A 115 33.69 -3.41 8.92
C ASP A 115 32.42 -2.82 8.32
N ARG A 116 31.84 -3.47 7.29
CA ARG A 116 30.60 -3.05 6.64
C ARG A 116 29.37 -3.07 7.55
N VAL A 117 29.35 -3.91 8.58
CA VAL A 117 28.20 -4.02 9.49
C VAL A 117 28.15 -2.84 10.46
N SER A 118 29.32 -2.39 10.92
CA SER A 118 29.49 -1.17 11.70
C SER A 118 29.25 0.08 10.84
N SER A 119 29.81 0.10 9.63
CA SER A 119 29.70 1.27 8.73
C SER A 119 28.32 1.41 8.09
N ALA A 120 27.56 0.35 7.81
CA ALA A 120 26.22 0.48 7.20
C ALA A 120 25.23 1.19 8.14
N VAL A 121 25.42 1.06 9.45
CA VAL A 121 24.69 1.86 10.46
C VAL A 121 25.28 3.27 10.56
N SER A 122 26.60 3.45 10.40
CA SER A 122 27.20 4.79 10.37
C SER A 122 26.85 5.59 9.10
N CYS A 123 26.68 4.97 7.92
CA CYS A 123 26.25 5.64 6.67
C CYS A 123 24.79 6.16 6.74
N ILE A 124 24.03 5.76 7.75
CA ILE A 124 22.65 6.20 8.02
C ILE A 124 22.64 7.43 8.93
N GLU A 125 23.63 7.58 9.80
CA GLU A 125 23.79 8.75 10.65
C GLU A 125 24.69 9.74 9.91
N ALA A 126 24.25 10.99 9.78
CA ALA A 126 25.05 12.00 9.11
C ALA A 126 26.38 12.16 9.86
N GLU A 127 27.48 11.71 9.26
CA GLU A 127 28.74 12.38 9.51
C GLU A 127 28.58 13.82 9.02
N ASP A 128 29.13 14.79 9.75
CA ASP A 128 29.00 16.24 9.53
C ASP A 128 29.65 16.70 8.20
N ASP A 129 30.03 15.74 7.34
CA ASP A 129 30.63 15.91 6.03
C ASP A 129 29.62 15.85 4.86
N GLY A 130 28.34 15.60 5.15
CA GLY A 130 27.26 15.58 4.14
C GLY A 130 27.20 14.30 3.30
N SER A 131 27.90 13.23 3.68
CA SER A 131 27.93 11.96 2.96
C SER A 131 26.83 10.96 3.38
N GLY A 132 26.08 11.26 4.45
CA GLY A 132 25.06 10.38 5.04
C GLY A 132 23.68 10.41 4.37
N HIS A 133 22.82 9.45 4.71
CA HIS A 133 21.45 9.40 4.21
C HIS A 133 20.48 10.35 4.95
N GLU A 134 20.10 11.45 4.30
CA GLU A 134 19.23 12.46 4.93
C GLU A 134 17.72 12.28 4.70
N THR A 135 17.31 11.65 3.60
CA THR A 135 15.89 11.60 3.22
C THR A 135 15.17 10.39 3.80
N TRP A 136 14.17 10.64 4.64
CA TRP A 136 13.37 9.59 5.28
C TRP A 136 11.88 9.77 5.02
N ILE A 137 11.17 8.66 4.86
CA ILE A 137 9.72 8.64 4.73
C ILE A 137 9.12 8.08 6.03
N ARG A 138 8.14 8.79 6.59
CA ARG A 138 7.40 8.38 7.79
C ARG A 138 5.91 8.38 7.51
N VAL A 139 5.22 7.38 8.04
CA VAL A 139 3.76 7.30 7.99
C VAL A 139 3.25 7.53 9.40
N GLU A 140 3.24 8.80 9.78
CA GLU A 140 3.38 9.26 11.16
C GLU A 140 2.41 8.62 12.17
N LYS A 141 1.14 8.42 11.78
CA LYS A 141 0.11 7.87 12.68
C LYS A 141 0.18 6.34 12.76
N LEU A 142 0.32 5.67 11.61
CA LEU A 142 0.28 4.21 11.53
C LEU A 142 1.52 3.54 12.11
N GLU A 143 2.65 4.24 12.15
CA GLU A 143 3.90 3.71 12.71
C GLU A 143 3.97 3.73 14.24
N ARG A 144 3.11 4.47 14.97
CA ARG A 144 3.23 4.64 16.43
C ARG A 144 2.61 3.50 17.27
N GLY A 145 1.74 2.69 16.67
CA GLY A 145 1.05 1.57 17.35
C GLY A 145 1.74 0.22 17.15
N LEU A 146 1.20 -0.85 17.75
CA LEU A 146 1.58 -2.25 17.47
C LEU A 146 3.11 -2.46 17.55
N CYS A 147 3.72 -3.04 16.51
CA CYS A 147 5.15 -3.29 16.42
C CYS A 147 5.99 -2.01 16.53
N GLY A 148 5.43 -0.87 16.16
CA GLY A 148 6.14 0.42 16.16
C GLY A 148 6.35 1.00 17.56
N LYS A 149 5.53 0.61 18.54
CA LYS A 149 5.78 0.93 19.96
C LYS A 149 7.10 0.31 20.43
N SER A 150 7.33 -0.95 20.06
CA SER A 150 8.53 -1.69 20.45
C SER A 150 9.71 -1.46 19.50
N ARG A 151 9.45 -0.90 18.29
CA ARG A 151 10.46 -0.69 17.23
C ARG A 151 10.31 0.70 16.58
N PRO A 152 10.70 1.79 17.29
CA PRO A 152 10.40 3.17 16.87
C PRO A 152 10.96 3.59 15.49
N VAL A 153 12.07 2.99 15.05
CA VAL A 153 12.72 3.31 13.76
C VAL A 153 12.31 2.39 12.62
N PHE A 154 11.67 1.26 12.92
CA PHE A 154 11.44 0.18 11.96
C PHE A 154 10.64 0.63 10.73
N PHE A 155 9.47 1.24 10.94
CA PHE A 155 8.59 1.61 9.82
C PHE A 155 9.12 2.78 8.99
N ARG A 156 9.90 3.70 9.59
CA ARG A 156 10.64 4.72 8.83
C ARG A 156 11.61 4.06 7.85
N GLY A 157 12.38 3.08 8.33
CA GLY A 157 13.29 2.29 7.50
C GLY A 157 12.57 1.53 6.38
N VAL A 158 11.48 0.84 6.72
CA VAL A 158 10.65 0.09 5.75
C VAL A 158 10.08 1.03 4.67
N ALA A 159 9.38 2.09 5.06
CA ALA A 159 8.77 3.03 4.11
C ALA A 159 9.84 3.62 3.17
N THR A 160 10.98 4.02 3.72
CA THR A 160 12.10 4.59 2.96
C THR A 160 12.67 3.59 1.96
N VAL A 161 13.00 2.35 2.38
CA VAL A 161 13.58 1.36 1.47
C VAL A 161 12.59 0.92 0.39
N VAL A 162 11.30 0.77 0.73
CA VAL A 162 10.26 0.39 -0.23
C VAL A 162 10.05 1.49 -1.27
N ALA A 163 10.03 2.77 -0.86
CA ALA A 163 9.98 3.88 -1.81
C ALA A 163 11.21 3.90 -2.74
N LYS A 164 12.41 3.63 -2.23
CA LYS A 164 13.62 3.50 -3.06
C LYS A 164 13.47 2.37 -4.07
N LEU A 165 12.96 1.20 -3.65
CA LEU A 165 12.69 0.07 -4.55
C LEU A 165 11.64 0.43 -5.61
N PHE A 166 10.56 1.13 -5.25
CA PHE A 166 9.55 1.60 -6.21
C PHE A 166 10.14 2.53 -7.26
N ASN A 167 11.01 3.47 -6.86
CA ASN A 167 11.70 4.38 -7.77
C ASN A 167 12.80 3.74 -8.64
N ILE A 168 13.28 2.54 -8.26
CA ILE A 168 14.31 1.81 -9.02
C ILE A 168 13.65 0.82 -9.98
N VAL A 169 12.68 0.05 -9.49
CA VAL A 169 12.03 -1.03 -10.23
C VAL A 169 10.87 -0.51 -11.09
N GLU A 170 10.21 0.57 -10.69
CA GLU A 170 9.02 1.13 -11.35
C GLU A 170 7.92 0.06 -11.62
N PRO A 171 7.44 -0.67 -10.59
CA PRO A 171 6.46 -1.74 -10.78
C PRO A 171 5.04 -1.18 -10.95
N ASP A 172 4.17 -1.93 -11.63
CA ASP A 172 2.73 -1.64 -11.71
C ASP A 172 1.95 -2.25 -10.53
N VAL A 173 2.46 -3.35 -9.98
CA VAL A 173 1.90 -4.04 -8.81
C VAL A 173 3.02 -4.47 -7.85
N ALA A 174 2.78 -4.37 -6.55
CA ALA A 174 3.72 -4.85 -5.54
C ALA A 174 3.01 -5.74 -4.50
N ILE A 175 3.62 -6.88 -4.18
CA ILE A 175 3.04 -7.90 -3.31
C ILE A 175 3.72 -7.89 -1.95
N PHE A 176 2.92 -7.83 -0.89
CA PHE A 176 3.38 -7.91 0.50
C PHE A 176 2.61 -8.99 1.26
N GLY A 177 3.28 -9.70 2.17
CA GLY A 177 2.61 -10.69 3.01
C GLY A 177 1.79 -10.03 4.12
N LYS A 178 0.53 -10.45 4.29
CA LYS A 178 -0.34 -9.99 5.39
C LYS A 178 0.18 -10.39 6.77
N LYS A 179 1.14 -11.33 6.87
CA LYS A 179 1.82 -11.67 8.13
C LYS A 179 2.37 -10.43 8.83
N ASP A 180 2.98 -9.53 8.07
CA ASP A 180 3.46 -8.22 8.53
C ASP A 180 2.35 -7.17 8.33
N TYR A 181 1.18 -7.38 8.95
CA TYR A 181 -0.06 -6.63 8.65
C TYR A 181 0.10 -5.11 8.76
N GLN A 182 0.78 -4.64 9.83
CA GLN A 182 1.05 -3.21 10.00
C GLN A 182 1.98 -2.67 8.91
N GLN A 183 2.98 -3.45 8.49
CA GLN A 183 3.87 -3.07 7.39
C GLN A 183 3.08 -2.91 6.09
N TRP A 184 2.26 -3.90 5.74
CA TRP A 184 1.41 -3.84 4.55
C TRP A 184 0.54 -2.58 4.56
N ARG A 185 -0.10 -2.25 5.70
CA ARG A 185 -0.95 -1.06 5.83
C ARG A 185 -0.18 0.27 5.80
N VAL A 186 1.02 0.31 6.38
CA VAL A 186 1.95 1.45 6.24
C VAL A 186 2.30 1.68 4.77
N ILE A 187 2.60 0.62 4.01
CA ILE A 187 2.91 0.73 2.58
C ILE A 187 1.68 1.16 1.77
N CYS A 188 0.49 0.59 2.01
CA CYS A 188 -0.74 1.05 1.34
C CYS A 188 -0.97 2.54 1.57
N ARG A 189 -0.79 3.02 2.81
CA ARG A 189 -0.94 4.43 3.15
C ARG A 189 0.11 5.30 2.46
N MET A 190 1.38 4.88 2.47
CA MET A 190 2.46 5.58 1.80
C MET A 190 2.21 5.72 0.29
N VAL A 191 1.75 4.64 -0.35
CA VAL A 191 1.44 4.60 -1.79
C VAL A 191 0.35 5.59 -2.15
N ARG A 192 -0.71 5.63 -1.36
CA ARG A 192 -1.78 6.61 -1.51
C ARG A 192 -1.31 8.04 -1.27
N ASP A 193 -0.61 8.29 -0.17
CA ASP A 193 -0.21 9.65 0.25
C ASP A 193 0.82 10.30 -0.67
N LEU A 194 1.63 9.48 -1.34
CA LEU A 194 2.67 9.92 -2.27
C LEU A 194 2.28 9.71 -3.75
N ASP A 195 1.01 9.43 -4.03
CA ASP A 195 0.47 9.27 -5.38
C ASP A 195 1.24 8.26 -6.26
N TYR A 196 1.74 7.18 -5.65
CA TYR A 196 2.37 6.10 -6.39
C TYR A 196 1.34 5.39 -7.28
N ALA A 197 1.60 5.34 -8.58
CA ALA A 197 0.81 4.59 -9.55
C ALA A 197 1.08 3.07 -9.47
N ILE A 198 0.99 2.49 -8.26
CA ILE A 198 1.35 1.11 -7.95
C ILE A 198 0.21 0.46 -7.19
N LYS A 199 -0.31 -0.66 -7.70
CA LYS A 199 -1.30 -1.47 -6.98
C LYS A 199 -0.61 -2.28 -5.88
N ILE A 200 -1.05 -2.13 -4.63
CA ILE A 200 -0.54 -2.93 -3.51
C ILE A 200 -1.48 -4.12 -3.25
N VAL A 201 -0.92 -5.33 -3.27
CA VAL A 201 -1.66 -6.57 -3.02
C VAL A 201 -1.13 -7.26 -1.77
N GLY A 202 -2.04 -7.54 -0.83
CA GLY A 202 -1.75 -8.33 0.36
C GLY A 202 -1.95 -9.82 0.08
N SER A 203 -0.90 -10.63 0.23
CA SER A 203 -0.97 -12.10 0.14
C SER A 203 -1.21 -12.71 1.50
N GLU A 204 -2.04 -13.75 1.55
CA GLU A 204 -2.35 -14.49 2.79
C GLU A 204 -1.13 -15.15 3.43
N ILE A 205 -1.23 -15.38 4.74
CA ILE A 205 -0.15 -15.98 5.54
C ILE A 205 0.01 -17.46 5.17
N VAL A 206 1.21 -17.84 4.77
CA VAL A 206 1.59 -19.26 4.65
C VAL A 206 2.04 -19.77 6.01
N ARG A 207 1.53 -20.95 6.37
CA ARG A 207 1.78 -21.61 7.64
C ARG A 207 2.52 -22.93 7.39
N GLU A 208 3.32 -23.32 8.36
CA GLU A 208 3.84 -24.68 8.47
C GLU A 208 2.68 -25.66 8.73
N SER A 209 2.92 -26.96 8.58
CA SER A 209 1.85 -27.98 8.69
C SER A 209 1.13 -28.01 10.05
N ASP A 210 1.78 -27.50 11.10
CA ASP A 210 1.25 -27.40 12.46
C ASP A 210 0.60 -26.03 12.77
N GLY A 211 0.53 -25.13 11.79
CA GLY A 211 -0.14 -23.84 11.88
C GLY A 211 0.77 -22.66 12.21
N LEU A 212 2.05 -22.88 12.58
CA LEU A 212 2.97 -21.77 12.84
C LEU A 212 3.18 -20.93 11.56
N ALA A 213 3.05 -19.61 11.66
CA ALA A 213 3.31 -18.72 10.54
C ALA A 213 4.78 -18.83 10.08
N MET A 214 5.01 -19.01 8.78
CA MET A 214 6.37 -19.14 8.25
C MET A 214 7.16 -17.84 8.40
N SER A 215 8.42 -17.96 8.79
CA SER A 215 9.32 -16.84 9.00
C SER A 215 10.77 -17.28 8.87
N SER A 216 11.62 -16.47 8.24
CA SER A 216 13.08 -16.66 8.23
C SER A 216 13.66 -16.79 9.65
N ARG A 217 13.02 -16.14 10.64
CA ARG A 217 13.41 -16.19 12.05
C ARG A 217 13.12 -17.51 12.75
N ASN A 218 12.28 -18.40 12.19
CA ASN A 218 11.94 -19.68 12.82
C ASN A 218 13.17 -20.59 12.99
N VAL A 219 14.18 -20.45 12.12
CA VAL A 219 15.44 -21.21 12.18
C VAL A 219 16.24 -20.98 13.47
N ARG A 220 15.96 -19.88 14.20
CA ARG A 220 16.66 -19.53 15.44
C ARG A 220 15.99 -20.09 16.70
N LEU A 221 14.82 -20.69 16.58
CA LEU A 221 14.14 -21.32 17.70
C LEU A 221 14.86 -22.63 18.02
N SER A 222 15.17 -22.86 19.30
CA SER A 222 15.48 -24.20 19.77
C SER A 222 14.28 -25.14 19.57
N PRO A 223 14.48 -26.47 19.58
CA PRO A 223 13.37 -27.41 19.45
C PRO A 223 12.26 -27.20 20.50
N GLU A 224 12.62 -26.86 21.73
CA GLU A 224 11.68 -26.56 22.80
C GLU A 224 10.91 -25.25 22.55
N GLU A 225 11.62 -24.18 22.18
CA GLU A 225 11.00 -22.89 21.85
C GLU A 225 10.08 -23.00 20.63
N ARG A 226 10.42 -23.84 19.63
CA ARG A 226 9.60 -24.07 18.45
C ARG A 226 8.26 -24.74 18.77
N VAL A 227 8.25 -25.65 19.75
CA VAL A 227 7.01 -26.25 20.27
C VAL A 227 6.20 -25.20 21.03
N LYS A 228 6.85 -24.42 21.91
CA LYS A 228 6.18 -23.35 22.67
C LYS A 228 5.58 -22.26 21.76
N ALA A 229 6.23 -21.95 20.64
CA ALA A 229 5.78 -20.96 19.66
C ALA A 229 4.41 -21.27 19.05
N LEU A 230 3.98 -22.54 19.03
CA LEU A 230 2.64 -22.93 18.58
C LEU A 230 1.51 -22.34 19.43
N SER A 231 1.82 -21.91 20.67
CA SER A 231 0.86 -21.16 21.50
C SER A 231 0.33 -19.89 20.81
N ILE A 232 1.10 -19.25 19.92
CA ILE A 232 0.62 -18.12 19.11
C ILE A 232 -0.56 -18.58 18.25
N TYR A 233 -0.37 -19.58 17.39
CA TYR A 233 -1.43 -20.04 16.49
C TYR A 233 -2.64 -20.59 17.24
N ASN A 234 -2.40 -21.41 18.26
CA ASN A 234 -3.46 -22.02 19.06
C ASN A 234 -4.30 -20.97 19.80
N SER A 235 -3.65 -19.97 20.37
CA SER A 235 -4.34 -18.90 21.10
C SER A 235 -5.14 -17.99 20.17
N MET A 236 -4.60 -17.66 18.99
CA MET A 236 -5.28 -16.88 17.97
C MET A 236 -6.49 -17.63 17.38
N SER A 237 -6.36 -18.95 17.19
CA SER A 237 -7.47 -19.80 16.74
C SER A 237 -8.58 -19.86 17.78
N LYS A 238 -8.23 -19.99 19.07
CA LYS A 238 -9.19 -19.94 20.18
C LYS A 238 -9.86 -18.57 20.30
N ALA A 239 -9.07 -17.49 20.23
CA ALA A 239 -9.55 -16.12 20.23
C ALA A 239 -10.55 -15.87 19.09
N LYS A 240 -10.23 -16.31 17.87
CA LYS A 240 -11.14 -16.23 16.72
C LYS A 240 -12.42 -17.03 16.93
N TYR A 241 -12.32 -18.26 17.45
CA TYR A 241 -13.50 -19.08 17.74
C TYR A 241 -14.42 -18.38 18.75
N THR A 242 -13.87 -17.94 19.88
CA THR A 242 -14.63 -17.28 20.95
C THR A 242 -15.25 -15.96 20.46
N ALA A 243 -14.53 -15.15 19.70
CA ALA A 243 -15.05 -13.92 19.11
C ALA A 243 -16.24 -14.13 18.17
N LEU A 244 -16.34 -15.31 17.53
CA LEU A 244 -17.41 -15.61 16.57
C LEU A 244 -18.62 -16.31 17.20
N HIS A 245 -18.47 -16.96 18.34
CA HIS A 245 -19.51 -17.82 18.92
C HIS A 245 -19.96 -17.42 20.32
N GLU A 246 -19.22 -16.53 21.00
CA GLU A 246 -19.48 -16.12 22.37
C GLU A 246 -19.61 -14.59 22.43
N GLN A 247 -20.53 -14.08 23.24
CA GLN A 247 -20.61 -12.64 23.51
C GLN A 247 -19.42 -12.23 24.36
N THR A 248 -18.41 -11.63 23.72
CA THR A 248 -17.14 -11.26 24.35
C THR A 248 -16.67 -9.90 23.88
N THR A 249 -15.95 -9.22 24.75
CA THR A 249 -15.31 -7.93 24.49
C THR A 249 -13.95 -8.12 23.83
N CYS A 250 -13.45 -7.09 23.13
CA CYS A 250 -12.09 -7.14 22.58
C CYS A 250 -11.01 -7.36 23.67
N GLN A 251 -11.25 -6.93 24.91
CA GLN A 251 -10.30 -7.15 26.00
C GLN A 251 -10.20 -8.62 26.39
N GLU A 252 -11.34 -9.30 26.55
CA GLU A 252 -11.38 -10.73 26.86
C GLU A 252 -10.70 -11.57 25.77
N ILE A 253 -10.90 -11.22 24.50
CA ILE A 253 -10.24 -11.89 23.37
C ILE A 253 -8.72 -11.71 23.42
N LYS A 254 -8.23 -10.51 23.75
CA LYS A 254 -6.78 -10.28 23.94
C LYS A 254 -6.24 -11.06 25.13
N ASP A 255 -6.98 -11.12 26.23
CA ASP A 255 -6.56 -11.81 27.46
C ASP A 255 -6.39 -13.31 27.23
N ILE A 256 -7.24 -13.95 26.41
CA ILE A 256 -7.06 -15.34 25.97
C ILE A 256 -5.68 -15.53 25.32
N VAL A 257 -5.32 -14.65 24.40
CA VAL A 257 -4.03 -14.71 23.70
C VAL A 257 -2.87 -14.53 24.67
N ILE A 258 -2.95 -13.52 25.53
CA ILE A 258 -1.91 -13.20 26.52
C ILE A 258 -1.68 -14.39 27.46
N GLN A 259 -2.75 -14.93 28.06
CA GLN A 259 -2.65 -16.02 29.03
C GLN A 259 -2.11 -17.31 28.41
N MET A 260 -2.57 -17.67 27.21
CA MET A 260 -2.13 -18.90 26.55
C MET A 260 -0.65 -18.85 26.14
N VAL A 261 -0.19 -17.71 25.64
CA VAL A 261 1.22 -17.52 25.27
C VAL A 261 2.11 -17.46 26.51
N ASP A 262 1.70 -16.74 27.57
CA ASP A 262 2.45 -16.65 28.82
C ASP A 262 2.58 -18.01 29.51
N LYS A 263 1.49 -18.78 29.58
CA LYS A 263 1.50 -20.15 30.12
C LYS A 263 2.41 -21.11 29.35
N ALA A 264 2.60 -20.87 28.05
CA ALA A 264 3.54 -21.65 27.23
C ALA A 264 5.00 -21.20 27.41
N GLY A 265 5.27 -20.16 28.21
CA GLY A 265 6.59 -19.57 28.43
C GLY A 265 7.01 -18.55 27.37
N GLY A 266 6.07 -18.05 26.56
CA GLY A 266 6.30 -16.94 25.65
C GLY A 266 6.05 -15.59 26.34
N ARG A 267 6.86 -14.58 26.02
CA ARG A 267 6.67 -13.21 26.56
C ARG A 267 5.98 -12.33 25.53
N ILE A 268 4.79 -11.83 25.85
CA ILE A 268 4.03 -10.95 24.96
C ILE A 268 4.78 -9.62 24.76
N ASP A 269 4.89 -9.21 23.49
CA ASP A 269 5.37 -7.89 23.08
C ASP A 269 4.17 -6.96 22.83
N CYS A 270 3.20 -7.42 22.04
CA CYS A 270 1.91 -6.74 21.88
C CYS A 270 0.80 -7.69 21.44
N VAL A 271 -0.44 -7.40 21.88
CA VAL A 271 -1.68 -8.00 21.37
C VAL A 271 -2.71 -6.89 21.19
N GLU A 272 -3.18 -6.71 19.97
CA GLU A 272 -4.03 -5.58 19.62
C GLU A 272 -5.07 -6.02 18.58
N MET A 273 -6.28 -5.48 18.68
CA MET A 273 -7.37 -5.73 17.75
C MET A 273 -7.71 -4.44 17.01
N LYS A 274 -7.63 -4.49 15.68
CA LYS A 274 -7.83 -3.34 14.80
C LYS A 274 -8.93 -3.61 13.79
N MET A 275 -9.67 -2.59 13.37
CA MET A 275 -10.61 -2.74 12.25
C MET A 275 -9.87 -3.16 10.97
N THR A 276 -10.41 -4.13 10.25
CA THR A 276 -10.00 -4.39 8.87
C THR A 276 -10.74 -3.41 7.96
N PRO A 277 -10.09 -2.91 6.89
CA PRO A 277 -10.81 -2.24 5.83
C PRO A 277 -11.86 -3.20 5.30
N THR A 278 -13.11 -2.75 5.22
CA THR A 278 -14.09 -3.45 4.40
C THR A 278 -13.57 -3.45 2.98
N VAL A 279 -13.39 -4.65 2.42
CA VAL A 279 -13.08 -4.83 1.00
C VAL A 279 -14.16 -4.08 0.22
N PRO A 280 -13.81 -3.14 -0.68
CA PRO A 280 -14.80 -2.58 -1.59
C PRO A 280 -15.47 -3.77 -2.29
N ARG A 281 -16.81 -3.83 -2.27
CA ARG A 281 -17.54 -4.81 -3.08
C ARG A 281 -16.98 -4.77 -4.51
N PRO A 282 -16.97 -5.91 -5.25
CA PRO A 282 -16.53 -5.91 -6.65
C PRO A 282 -17.14 -4.71 -7.36
N GLU A 283 -16.29 -3.92 -8.02
CA GLU A 283 -16.72 -2.71 -8.71
C GLU A 283 -17.95 -3.07 -9.56
N PRO A 284 -19.10 -2.39 -9.39
CA PRO A 284 -20.11 -2.45 -10.43
C PRO A 284 -19.44 -1.96 -11.73
N PRO A 285 -19.85 -2.49 -12.90
CA PRO A 285 -19.19 -2.23 -14.18
C PRO A 285 -18.90 -0.73 -14.34
N ALA A 286 -17.63 -0.39 -14.54
CA ALA A 286 -17.09 0.96 -14.45
C ALA A 286 -18.00 1.98 -15.19
N PHE A 287 -18.78 2.74 -14.42
CA PHE A 287 -19.64 3.78 -14.95
C PHE A 287 -18.77 4.96 -15.40
N HIS A 288 -18.51 5.05 -16.71
CA HIS A 288 -17.79 6.18 -17.27
C HIS A 288 -18.76 7.35 -17.44
N ILE A 289 -18.84 8.22 -16.43
CA ILE A 289 -19.49 9.52 -16.59
C ILE A 289 -18.54 10.41 -17.38
N VAL A 290 -18.80 10.56 -18.68
CA VAL A 290 -18.09 11.52 -19.53
C VAL A 290 -18.82 12.85 -19.40
N VAL A 291 -18.24 13.78 -18.63
CA VAL A 291 -18.72 15.17 -18.61
C VAL A 291 -18.16 15.87 -19.85
N LEU A 292 -18.95 15.89 -20.92
CA LEU A 292 -18.68 16.74 -22.08
C LEU A 292 -19.11 18.17 -21.75
N THR A 293 -18.18 18.97 -21.24
CA THR A 293 -18.34 20.43 -21.19
C THR A 293 -18.27 20.97 -22.61
N TYR A 294 -19.42 21.06 -23.28
CA TYR A 294 -19.54 21.89 -24.47
C TYR A 294 -19.47 23.35 -24.02
N PHE A 295 -18.32 23.99 -24.23
CA PHE A 295 -18.26 25.45 -24.35
C PHE A 295 -18.98 25.79 -25.67
N LEU A 296 -20.31 25.87 -25.64
CA LEU A 296 -21.09 26.33 -26.78
C LEU A 296 -20.63 27.75 -27.11
N MET A 297 -20.08 27.91 -28.31
CA MET A 297 -19.77 29.18 -28.95
C MET A 297 -20.85 30.21 -28.63
N PHE A 298 -20.42 31.42 -28.28
CA PHE A 298 -21.24 32.60 -28.09
C PHE A 298 -22.13 32.86 -29.31
N ASN A 299 -23.36 32.34 -29.30
CA ASN A 299 -24.36 32.74 -30.27
C ASN A 299 -24.97 34.05 -29.79
N PHE A 300 -24.47 35.17 -30.35
CA PHE A 300 -25.08 36.48 -30.19
C PHE A 300 -26.40 36.51 -30.98
N LEU A 301 -27.53 36.22 -30.34
CA LEU A 301 -28.82 36.61 -30.89
C LEU A 301 -29.13 38.05 -30.47
N GLN A 302 -28.90 38.98 -31.39
CA GLN A 302 -29.21 40.39 -31.21
C GLN A 302 -30.67 40.63 -31.61
N PHE A 303 -31.55 40.85 -30.65
CA PHE A 303 -32.92 41.33 -30.93
C PHE A 303 -32.93 42.86 -30.88
N CYS A 304 -33.11 43.51 -32.04
CA CYS A 304 -33.41 44.94 -32.10
C CYS A 304 -34.93 45.14 -31.94
N ILE A 305 -35.36 45.67 -30.79
CA ILE A 305 -36.72 46.22 -30.64
C ILE A 305 -36.68 47.67 -31.15
N PRO A 306 -37.44 48.07 -32.18
CA PRO A 306 -37.19 49.32 -32.91
C PRO A 306 -37.51 50.64 -32.17
N SER A 307 -37.94 50.63 -30.92
CA SER A 307 -38.52 51.84 -30.29
C SER A 307 -37.88 52.30 -28.97
N SER A 308 -36.80 51.68 -28.50
CA SER A 308 -36.23 52.06 -27.18
C SER A 308 -34.71 51.93 -27.04
N GLY A 309 -33.96 51.87 -28.14
CA GLY A 309 -32.49 52.11 -28.14
C GLY A 309 -31.62 51.20 -27.26
N CYS A 310 -32.17 50.13 -26.71
CA CYS A 310 -31.52 49.28 -25.72
C CYS A 310 -31.25 47.90 -26.34
N VAL A 311 -29.98 47.47 -26.37
CA VAL A 311 -29.59 46.14 -26.85
C VAL A 311 -29.66 45.19 -25.66
N GLN A 312 -30.63 44.28 -25.67
CA GLN A 312 -30.65 43.16 -24.71
C GLN A 312 -29.75 42.04 -25.21
N ILE A 313 -28.72 41.70 -24.42
CA ILE A 313 -27.89 40.53 -24.67
C ILE A 313 -28.34 39.42 -23.72
N LEU A 314 -28.81 38.31 -24.30
CA LEU A 314 -29.20 37.11 -23.58
C LEU A 314 -28.11 36.04 -23.72
N PHE A 315 -27.60 35.55 -22.61
CA PHE A 315 -26.66 34.44 -22.56
C PHE A 315 -27.39 33.15 -22.21
N PHE A 316 -27.07 32.08 -22.94
CA PHE A 316 -27.55 30.74 -22.70
C PHE A 316 -26.37 29.80 -22.50
N SER A 317 -26.30 29.13 -21.35
CA SER A 317 -25.38 27.99 -21.16
C SER A 317 -26.20 26.74 -20.86
N THR A 318 -25.94 25.66 -21.59
CA THR A 318 -26.56 24.36 -21.37
C THR A 318 -25.47 23.34 -21.05
N ILE A 319 -25.55 22.69 -19.89
CA ILE A 319 -24.69 21.55 -19.54
C ILE A 319 -25.45 20.27 -19.86
N LEU A 320 -24.85 19.42 -20.69
CA LEU A 320 -25.39 18.12 -21.07
C LEU A 320 -24.69 17.03 -20.25
N LEU A 321 -25.46 16.31 -19.42
CA LEU A 321 -24.96 15.14 -18.71
C LEU A 321 -25.23 13.91 -19.57
N LEU A 322 -24.17 13.23 -20.01
CA LEU A 322 -24.26 12.00 -20.80
C LEU A 322 -23.80 10.81 -19.95
N GLN A 323 -24.54 9.71 -20.05
CA GLN A 323 -24.18 8.43 -19.46
C GLN A 323 -23.83 7.44 -20.55
N ARG A 324 -22.82 6.61 -20.26
CA ARG A 324 -22.47 5.44 -21.07
C ARG A 324 -22.34 4.24 -20.14
N THR A 325 -23.02 3.16 -20.47
CA THR A 325 -23.01 1.92 -19.68
C THR A 325 -21.95 0.93 -20.15
N ASP A 326 -21.53 0.95 -21.43
CA ASP A 326 -20.53 0.02 -21.98
C ASP A 326 -19.59 0.65 -23.04
N PRO A 327 -18.33 0.14 -23.18
CA PRO A 327 -17.41 0.52 -24.25
C PRO A 327 -17.85 -0.03 -25.63
N GLY A 328 -18.92 0.51 -26.19
CA GLY A 328 -19.34 0.25 -27.59
C GLY A 328 -20.73 0.75 -27.94
N THR A 329 -21.50 1.20 -26.96
CA THR A 329 -22.90 1.63 -27.08
C THR A 329 -23.06 3.15 -27.17
N SER A 330 -24.22 3.59 -27.69
CA SER A 330 -24.64 4.99 -27.78
C SER A 330 -24.83 5.64 -26.41
N PHE A 331 -24.50 6.92 -26.28
CA PHE A 331 -24.73 7.71 -25.06
C PHE A 331 -26.23 7.93 -24.79
N SER A 332 -26.64 7.86 -23.51
CA SER A 332 -27.96 8.27 -23.05
C SER A 332 -27.88 9.62 -22.33
N VAL A 333 -28.81 10.54 -22.63
CA VAL A 333 -28.88 11.86 -21.98
C VAL A 333 -29.50 11.72 -20.61
N LEU A 334 -28.76 12.07 -19.56
CA LEU A 334 -29.20 11.97 -18.17
C LEU A 334 -29.98 13.21 -17.70
N GLY A 335 -29.72 14.36 -18.32
CA GLY A 335 -30.41 15.62 -18.00
C GLY A 335 -29.74 16.85 -18.61
N PHE A 336 -30.43 17.98 -18.51
CA PHE A 336 -29.96 19.29 -18.94
C PHE A 336 -29.96 20.25 -17.76
N VAL A 337 -28.91 21.05 -17.63
CA VAL A 337 -28.93 22.24 -16.77
C VAL A 337 -28.87 23.46 -17.69
N GLN A 338 -29.95 24.25 -17.72
CA GLN A 338 -30.03 25.51 -18.46
C GLN A 338 -29.93 26.69 -17.50
N ALA A 339 -29.11 27.68 -17.85
CA ALA A 339 -29.07 28.98 -17.19
C ALA A 339 -29.36 30.09 -18.19
N HIS A 340 -30.16 31.07 -17.76
CA HIS A 340 -30.56 32.24 -18.54
C HIS A 340 -30.03 33.50 -17.87
N TYR A 341 -29.38 34.38 -18.63
CA TYR A 341 -28.97 35.70 -18.15
C TYR A 341 -29.29 36.77 -19.18
N GLY A 342 -29.93 37.86 -18.76
CA GLY A 342 -30.20 39.03 -19.61
C GLY A 342 -29.58 40.29 -19.01
N SER A 343 -28.86 41.06 -19.82
CA SER A 343 -28.40 42.41 -19.49
C SER A 343 -28.97 43.43 -20.47
N THR A 344 -29.30 44.62 -19.98
CA THR A 344 -29.77 45.78 -20.77
C THR A 344 -28.66 46.83 -20.98
N ASP A 345 -27.49 46.64 -20.39
CA ASP A 345 -26.41 47.64 -20.45
C ASP A 345 -25.53 47.47 -21.69
N SER A 346 -25.50 48.49 -22.54
CA SER A 346 -24.75 48.51 -23.81
C SER A 346 -23.26 48.84 -23.65
N SER A 347 -22.75 48.98 -22.42
CA SER A 347 -21.36 49.36 -22.15
C SER A 347 -20.79 48.67 -20.91
N ALA A 348 -20.38 47.40 -21.00
CA ALA A 348 -19.53 46.81 -19.96
C ALA A 348 -18.78 45.57 -20.44
N SER A 349 -17.46 45.60 -20.28
CA SER A 349 -16.62 44.42 -20.04
C SER A 349 -17.32 43.45 -19.10
N ALA A 350 -17.28 42.14 -19.39
CA ALA A 350 -17.99 41.08 -18.66
C ALA A 350 -18.03 41.36 -17.14
N PRO A 351 -19.19 41.76 -16.58
CA PRO A 351 -19.25 42.23 -15.21
C PRO A 351 -18.92 41.07 -14.26
N SER A 352 -18.27 41.38 -13.14
CA SER A 352 -17.86 40.44 -12.08
C SER A 352 -18.98 39.51 -11.59
N SER A 353 -20.24 39.89 -11.84
CA SER A 353 -21.43 39.07 -11.62
C SER A 353 -21.45 37.79 -12.47
N ILE A 354 -21.01 37.82 -13.73
CA ILE A 354 -20.97 36.65 -14.62
C ILE A 354 -19.92 35.64 -14.13
N ILE A 355 -18.75 36.11 -13.71
CA ILE A 355 -17.69 35.26 -13.14
C ILE A 355 -18.17 34.61 -11.84
N LEU A 356 -18.82 35.37 -10.97
CA LEU A 356 -19.38 34.85 -9.72
C LEU A 356 -20.48 33.79 -9.98
N HIS A 357 -21.30 34.00 -11.01
CA HIS A 357 -22.35 33.06 -11.38
C HIS A 357 -21.79 31.78 -12.01
N LEU A 358 -20.76 31.89 -12.85
CA LEU A 358 -20.02 30.73 -13.37
C LEU A 358 -19.32 29.95 -12.24
N GLN A 359 -18.77 30.63 -11.24
CA GLN A 359 -18.22 29.98 -10.05
C GLN A 359 -19.29 29.24 -9.23
N GLN A 360 -20.49 29.81 -9.08
CA GLN A 360 -21.62 29.14 -8.44
C GLN A 360 -22.11 27.91 -9.23
N GLN A 361 -22.20 28.01 -10.56
CA GLN A 361 -22.55 26.90 -11.45
C GLN A 361 -21.51 25.77 -11.38
N CYS A 362 -20.22 26.10 -11.43
CA CYS A 362 -19.13 25.13 -11.21
C CYS A 362 -19.21 24.47 -9.83
N LYS A 363 -19.59 25.23 -8.79
CA LYS A 363 -19.77 24.70 -7.44
C LYS A 363 -20.97 23.75 -7.35
N LEU A 364 -22.07 24.04 -8.05
CA LEU A 364 -23.26 23.20 -8.11
C LEU A 364 -22.98 21.90 -8.90
N VAL A 365 -22.30 22.01 -10.05
CA VAL A 365 -21.84 20.86 -10.84
C VAL A 365 -20.89 20.00 -10.02
N LYS A 366 -19.95 20.62 -9.28
CA LYS A 366 -19.07 19.90 -8.36
C LYS A 366 -19.84 19.21 -7.24
N LEU A 367 -20.90 19.84 -6.71
CA LEU A 367 -21.76 19.23 -5.70
C LEU A 367 -22.55 18.03 -6.26
N LEU A 368 -23.14 18.19 -7.45
CA LEU A 368 -23.90 17.14 -8.13
C LEU A 368 -23.00 15.98 -8.59
N LEU A 369 -21.76 16.25 -9.01
CA LEU A 369 -20.74 15.22 -9.25
C LEU A 369 -20.36 14.53 -7.95
N VAL A 370 -20.17 15.25 -6.85
CA VAL A 370 -19.87 14.66 -5.54
C VAL A 370 -21.05 13.84 -5.01
N GLU A 371 -22.30 14.23 -5.28
CA GLU A 371 -23.50 13.47 -4.92
C GLU A 371 -23.74 12.26 -5.83
N ALA A 372 -23.47 12.37 -7.13
CA ALA A 372 -23.54 11.24 -8.07
C ALA A 372 -22.39 10.24 -7.87
N LEU A 373 -21.21 10.70 -7.44
CA LEU A 373 -20.06 9.87 -7.04
C LEU A 373 -20.12 9.43 -5.57
N ARG A 374 -21.12 9.87 -4.79
CA ARG A 374 -21.35 9.43 -3.41
C ARG A 374 -21.93 8.02 -3.34
N SER A 375 -22.43 7.50 -4.45
CA SER A 375 -22.74 6.09 -4.61
C SER A 375 -21.54 5.42 -5.24
N ASP A 376 -20.82 4.66 -4.42
CA ASP A 376 -19.79 3.69 -4.81
C ASP A 376 -18.45 4.26 -5.31
N TYR A 377 -17.59 4.80 -4.44
CA TYR A 377 -16.13 4.59 -4.53
C TYR A 377 -15.40 4.87 -3.19
N VAL A 378 -14.53 3.91 -2.85
CA VAL A 378 -13.49 3.87 -1.80
C VAL A 378 -13.98 3.89 -0.35
N VAL A 379 -14.34 2.71 0.15
CA VAL A 379 -14.47 2.48 1.58
C VAL A 379 -13.10 2.57 2.25
N GLU A 380 -13.07 3.43 3.26
CA GLU A 380 -12.02 3.81 4.19
C GLU A 380 -11.01 2.69 4.55
N GLN A 381 -9.76 2.81 4.07
CA GLN A 381 -8.71 1.78 4.20
C GLN A 381 -7.71 1.99 5.34
N GLU A 382 -7.95 2.81 6.37
CA GLU A 382 -6.82 3.69 6.75
C GLU A 382 -6.27 3.85 8.16
N SER A 383 -6.84 3.33 9.23
CA SER A 383 -6.47 3.90 10.53
C SER A 383 -5.91 2.93 11.58
N LEU A 384 -6.03 1.60 11.40
CA LEU A 384 -5.71 0.61 12.44
C LEU A 384 -6.29 1.07 13.81
N VAL A 385 -7.50 1.61 13.80
CA VAL A 385 -8.17 2.12 15.00
C VAL A 385 -8.46 0.95 15.93
N ALA A 386 -8.18 1.16 17.22
CA ALA A 386 -8.51 0.20 18.26
C ALA A 386 -10.02 0.00 18.32
N VAL A 387 -10.43 -1.24 18.58
CA VAL A 387 -11.85 -1.62 18.63
C VAL A 387 -12.20 -2.09 20.03
N GLU A 388 -13.32 -1.63 20.57
CA GLU A 388 -13.87 -2.07 21.85
C GLU A 388 -14.86 -3.25 21.68
N ASP A 389 -15.65 -3.24 20.60
CA ASP A 389 -16.66 -4.26 20.27
C ASP A 389 -16.48 -4.89 18.87
N ILE A 390 -16.66 -6.21 18.74
CA ILE A 390 -16.51 -6.97 17.49
C ILE A 390 -17.80 -6.95 16.67
N ARG A 391 -18.20 -5.78 16.17
CA ARG A 391 -19.39 -5.61 15.30
C ARG A 391 -19.05 -5.51 13.82
N THR A 392 -17.78 -5.28 13.51
CA THR A 392 -17.24 -5.17 12.15
C THR A 392 -16.13 -6.20 11.96
N PRO A 393 -15.75 -6.49 10.71
CA PRO A 393 -14.49 -7.16 10.42
C PRO A 393 -13.32 -6.54 11.21
N VAL A 394 -12.60 -7.37 11.96
CA VAL A 394 -11.41 -6.98 12.73
C VAL A 394 -10.26 -7.93 12.45
N VAL A 395 -9.05 -7.46 12.69
CA VAL A 395 -7.84 -8.27 12.71
C VAL A 395 -7.28 -8.23 14.11
N ILE A 396 -7.01 -9.40 14.67
CA ILE A 396 -6.19 -9.51 15.86
C ILE A 396 -4.74 -9.71 15.41
N CYS A 397 -3.82 -8.95 16.00
CA CYS A 397 -2.39 -9.02 15.74
C CYS A 397 -1.66 -9.35 17.05
N VAL A 398 -0.70 -10.25 16.98
CA VAL A 398 0.13 -10.64 18.12
C VAL A 398 1.61 -10.60 17.75
N ALA A 399 2.42 -10.10 18.68
CA ALA A 399 3.86 -10.28 18.69
C ALA A 399 4.28 -10.85 20.05
N ALA A 400 5.15 -11.86 20.02
CA ALA A 400 5.65 -12.51 21.24
C ALA A 400 7.10 -12.98 21.06
N TRP A 401 7.81 -13.04 22.18
CA TRP A 401 9.19 -13.51 22.29
C TRP A 401 9.23 -14.93 22.82
N PHE A 402 10.01 -15.79 22.16
CA PHE A 402 10.43 -17.10 22.66
C PHE A 402 11.95 -17.10 22.72
N GLY A 403 12.48 -17.01 23.94
CA GLY A 403 13.90 -16.69 24.17
C GLY A 403 14.27 -15.35 23.55
N LYS A 404 15.17 -15.39 22.55
CA LYS A 404 15.63 -14.21 21.80
C LYS A 404 14.89 -14.00 20.47
N VAL A 405 13.97 -14.89 20.10
CA VAL A 405 13.27 -14.84 18.81
C VAL A 405 11.91 -14.18 18.97
N ARG A 406 11.72 -13.06 18.28
CA ARG A 406 10.42 -12.38 18.18
C ARG A 406 9.64 -12.90 16.98
N LEU A 407 8.45 -13.43 17.24
CA LEU A 407 7.52 -13.91 16.22
C LEU A 407 6.29 -13.00 16.18
N ILE A 408 5.66 -12.96 15.01
CA ILE A 408 4.41 -12.23 14.79
C ILE A 408 3.41 -13.13 14.06
N ASP A 409 2.13 -12.90 14.34
CA ASP A 409 1.02 -13.53 13.64
C ASP A 409 -0.19 -12.59 13.66
N ASN A 410 -1.14 -12.83 12.78
CA ASN A 410 -2.43 -12.16 12.79
C ASN A 410 -3.53 -13.05 12.22
N MET A 411 -4.77 -12.77 12.61
CA MET A 411 -5.96 -13.43 12.08
C MET A 411 -7.09 -12.43 11.89
N GLU A 412 -7.70 -12.47 10.70
CA GLU A 412 -8.94 -11.77 10.43
C GLU A 412 -10.13 -12.53 11.07
N ILE A 413 -10.96 -11.77 11.77
CA ILE A 413 -12.21 -12.18 12.41
C ILE A 413 -13.32 -11.40 11.71
N ASN A 414 -14.11 -12.11 10.92
CA ASN A 414 -15.22 -11.55 10.18
C ASN A 414 -16.51 -12.07 10.84
N PRO A 415 -17.14 -11.29 11.74
CA PRO A 415 -18.43 -11.67 12.28
C PRO A 415 -19.43 -11.75 11.11
N CYS A 416 -19.96 -12.94 10.84
CA CYS A 416 -20.99 -13.13 9.82
C CYS A 416 -22.30 -12.52 10.32
N GLY A 417 -22.87 -11.58 9.54
CA GLY A 417 -24.26 -11.14 9.68
C GLY A 417 -24.54 -10.23 10.87
N ILE A 418 -24.66 -8.93 10.58
CA ILE A 418 -25.76 -8.12 11.12
C ILE A 418 -26.55 -7.61 9.92
#